data_AF-A0A0H5RL98-F1
#
_entry.id   AF-A0A0H5RL98-F1
#
_cell.length_a   1.000
_cell.length_b   1.000
_cell.length_c   1.000
_cell.angle_alpha   90.00
_cell.angle_beta   90.00
_cell.angle_gamma   90.00
#
_symmetry.space_group_name_H-M   'P 1'
#
loop_
_entity.id
_entity.type
_entity.pdbx_description
1 polymer ?
#
loop_
_entity_poly.entity_id
_entity_poly.type
_entity_poly.pdbx_seq_one_letter_code
_entity_poly.pdbx_strand_id
1 'polypeptide(L)'
;MLSAIAIVPATPVLVPELVGAAAAEVAGLREAVITAAGSLPPRWLAVGVGPRDEVYGPDCAGTFAGYGVDVPVALGPAGVGEPVELPLCVLVTGWIRGQAAPGATVEVHAAGPYPRRGGHRDDHRIHQLSARTFGAGGPRGTVRRMVERCPRVIGVRVARSA
;
A
#
# COMPACT_ATOMS: atom_id res chain seq x y z
N MET A 1 -0.18 5.49 19.64
CA MET A 1 1.28 5.55 19.36
C MET A 1 1.59 4.67 18.15
N LEU A 2 2.48 5.13 17.27
CA LEU A 2 2.88 4.46 16.04
C LEU A 2 3.97 3.42 16.38
N SER A 3 3.81 2.15 16.00
CA SER A 3 4.75 1.09 16.42
C SER A 3 5.87 0.81 15.43
N ALA A 4 5.60 0.89 14.12
CA ALA A 4 6.57 0.62 13.06
C ALA A 4 6.12 1.25 11.72
N ILE A 5 7.07 1.54 10.85
CA ILE A 5 6.86 2.03 9.48
C ILE A 5 7.80 1.28 8.55
N ALA A 6 7.28 0.81 7.40
CA ALA A 6 8.08 0.35 6.28
C ALA A 6 7.78 1.22 5.05
N ILE A 7 8.81 1.55 4.28
CA ILE A 7 8.69 2.30 3.03
C ILE A 7 9.14 1.37 1.92
N VAL A 8 8.24 1.04 1.00
CA VAL A 8 8.46 0.01 -0.02
C VAL A 8 8.10 0.53 -1.42
N PRO A 9 8.75 0.06 -2.48
CA PRO A 9 8.38 0.45 -3.85
C PRO A 9 6.97 -0.03 -4.23
N ALA A 10 6.23 0.81 -4.93
CA ALA A 10 4.93 0.52 -5.55
C ALA A 10 5.13 0.01 -6.99
N THR A 11 5.95 -1.03 -7.17
CA THR A 11 6.41 -1.42 -8.52
C THR A 11 6.07 -2.88 -8.83
N PRO A 12 5.62 -3.20 -10.06
CA PRO A 12 5.32 -4.58 -10.43
C PRO A 12 6.59 -5.44 -10.51
N VAL A 13 7.79 -4.82 -10.59
CA VAL A 13 9.07 -5.54 -10.61
C VAL A 13 9.33 -6.36 -9.33
N LEU A 14 8.62 -6.03 -8.23
CA LEU A 14 8.61 -6.82 -7.00
C LEU A 14 7.88 -8.16 -7.12
N VAL A 15 7.13 -8.41 -8.18
CA VAL A 15 6.47 -9.70 -8.44
C VAL A 15 7.34 -10.51 -9.42
N PRO A 16 7.92 -11.65 -9.01
CA PRO A 16 8.90 -12.37 -9.83
C PRO A 16 8.32 -12.85 -11.16
N GLU A 17 7.04 -13.21 -11.17
CA GLU A 17 6.30 -13.66 -12.35
C GLU A 17 6.20 -12.56 -13.42
N LEU A 18 6.24 -11.28 -13.04
CA LEU A 18 6.18 -10.13 -13.96
C LEU A 18 7.52 -9.79 -14.62
N VAL A 19 8.64 -10.33 -14.13
CA VAL A 19 9.99 -9.94 -14.59
C VAL A 19 10.78 -11.09 -15.21
N GLY A 20 10.25 -12.31 -15.14
CA GLY A 20 10.81 -13.48 -15.82
C GLY A 20 12.30 -13.70 -15.49
N ALA A 21 13.12 -13.80 -16.53
CA ALA A 21 14.56 -14.06 -16.39
C ALA A 21 15.32 -13.02 -15.54
N ALA A 22 14.82 -11.78 -15.45
CA ALA A 22 15.43 -10.72 -14.63
C ALA A 22 15.06 -10.82 -13.13
N ALA A 23 14.25 -11.80 -12.73
CA ALA A 23 13.81 -11.95 -11.33
C ALA A 23 14.98 -12.05 -10.34
N ALA A 24 16.07 -12.70 -10.75
CA ALA A 24 17.29 -12.86 -9.96
C ALA A 24 18.00 -11.53 -9.70
N GLU A 25 18.00 -10.61 -10.67
CA GLU A 25 18.63 -9.29 -10.54
C GLU A 25 17.92 -8.42 -9.49
N VAL A 26 16.62 -8.64 -9.30
CA VAL A 26 15.76 -7.87 -8.38
C VAL A 26 15.50 -8.62 -7.07
N ALA A 27 16.03 -9.84 -6.91
CA ALA A 27 15.80 -10.68 -5.73
C ALA A 27 16.23 -9.99 -4.44
N GLY A 28 17.39 -9.32 -4.41
CA GLY A 28 17.87 -8.59 -3.22
C GLY A 28 16.92 -7.47 -2.77
N LEU A 29 16.32 -6.73 -3.70
CA LEU A 29 15.30 -5.72 -3.38
C LEU A 29 14.03 -6.37 -2.83
N ARG A 30 13.60 -7.47 -3.45
CA ARG A 30 12.42 -8.24 -3.04
C ARG A 30 12.56 -8.76 -1.60
N GLU A 31 13.70 -9.37 -1.29
CA GLU A 31 14.03 -9.86 0.05
C GLU A 31 14.07 -8.75 1.09
N ALA A 32 14.66 -7.59 0.75
CA ALA A 32 14.68 -6.43 1.65
C ALA A 32 13.27 -5.92 1.96
N VAL A 33 12.37 -5.87 0.96
CA VAL A 33 10.97 -5.49 1.13
C VAL A 33 10.23 -6.48 2.03
N ILE A 34 10.37 -7.78 1.76
CA ILE A 34 9.72 -8.84 2.56
C ILE A 34 10.22 -8.80 3.99
N THR A 35 11.53 -8.66 4.20
CA THR A 35 12.14 -8.55 5.53
C THR A 35 11.62 -7.32 6.29
N ALA A 36 11.57 -6.16 5.64
CA ALA A 36 11.06 -4.94 6.24
C ALA A 36 9.57 -5.10 6.64
N ALA A 37 8.75 -5.66 5.75
CA ALA A 37 7.33 -5.88 6.01
C ALA A 37 7.07 -6.95 7.09
N GLY A 38 7.93 -7.98 7.18
CA GLY A 38 7.83 -9.03 8.20
C GLY A 38 8.07 -8.51 9.63
N SER A 39 8.73 -7.36 9.77
CA SER A 39 8.90 -6.69 11.07
C SER A 39 7.65 -5.93 11.54
N LEU A 40 6.63 -5.79 10.69
CA LEU A 40 5.41 -5.05 11.01
C LEU A 40 4.45 -5.88 11.88
N PRO A 41 3.70 -5.25 12.79
CA PRO A 41 2.63 -5.93 13.55
C PRO A 41 1.50 -6.45 12.65
N PRO A 42 0.57 -7.29 13.15
CA PRO A 42 -0.42 -7.98 12.33
C PRO A 42 -1.57 -7.10 11.76
N ARG A 43 -1.56 -5.78 11.96
CA ARG A 43 -2.57 -4.88 11.38
C ARG A 43 -1.86 -3.75 10.64
N TRP A 44 -2.08 -3.60 9.34
CA TRP A 44 -1.41 -2.60 8.51
C TRP A 44 -2.37 -1.54 8.01
N LEU A 45 -1.87 -0.32 7.93
CA LEU A 45 -2.45 0.81 7.21
C LEU A 45 -1.45 1.22 6.13
N ALA A 46 -1.73 0.86 4.88
CA ALA A 46 -0.89 1.25 3.76
C ALA A 46 -1.42 2.51 3.08
N VAL A 47 -0.51 3.34 2.58
CA VAL A 47 -0.83 4.55 1.82
C VAL A 47 -0.03 4.51 0.52
N GLY A 48 -0.71 4.66 -0.60
CA GLY A 48 -0.09 4.68 -1.92
C GLY A 48 -0.83 5.60 -2.89
N VAL A 49 -0.29 5.75 -4.10
CA VAL A 49 -0.94 6.52 -5.17
C VAL A 49 -1.87 5.61 -5.96
N GLY A 50 -3.09 6.08 -6.21
CA GLY A 50 -4.07 5.42 -7.07
C GLY A 50 -4.73 6.41 -8.04
N PRO A 51 -5.72 5.94 -8.83
CA PRO A 51 -6.41 6.79 -9.80
C PRO A 51 -7.34 7.82 -9.14
N ARG A 52 -7.79 7.56 -7.91
CA ARG A 52 -8.69 8.41 -7.13
C ARG A 52 -8.47 8.14 -5.64
N ASP A 53 -9.00 9.05 -4.81
CA ASP A 53 -9.04 8.84 -3.37
C ASP A 53 -9.99 7.68 -3.04
N GLU A 54 -9.46 6.58 -2.50
CA GLU A 54 -10.24 5.38 -2.20
C GLU A 54 -9.60 4.57 -1.06
N VAL A 55 -10.43 3.85 -0.29
CA VAL A 55 -9.99 2.99 0.81
C VAL A 55 -10.39 1.55 0.51
N TYR A 56 -9.43 0.64 0.59
CA TYR A 56 -9.60 -0.79 0.36
C TYR A 56 -9.37 -1.54 1.66
N GLY A 57 -10.38 -2.29 2.11
CA GLY A 57 -10.37 -3.02 3.38
C GLY A 57 -9.82 -4.45 3.27
N PRO A 58 -9.68 -5.17 4.39
CA PRO A 58 -9.13 -6.53 4.43
C PRO A 58 -9.94 -7.56 3.62
N ASP A 59 -11.18 -7.25 3.28
CA ASP A 59 -12.06 -8.12 2.49
C ASP A 59 -11.82 -8.01 0.97
N CYS A 60 -10.99 -7.05 0.52
CA CYS A 60 -10.68 -6.89 -0.90
C CYS A 60 -9.65 -7.93 -1.38
N ALA A 61 -9.88 -8.45 -2.59
CA ALA A 61 -8.97 -9.30 -3.34
C ALA A 61 -8.82 -8.78 -4.78
N GLY A 62 -7.68 -9.08 -5.40
CA GLY A 62 -7.40 -8.71 -6.78
C GLY A 62 -6.37 -9.66 -7.39
N THR A 63 -5.96 -9.39 -8.62
CA THR A 63 -4.95 -10.17 -9.34
C THR A 63 -4.06 -9.25 -10.17
N PHE A 64 -2.83 -9.68 -10.44
CA PHE A 64 -1.96 -9.04 -11.42
C PHE A 64 -2.34 -9.36 -12.87
N ALA A 65 -3.51 -9.96 -13.15
CA ALA A 65 -3.93 -10.30 -14.51
C ALA A 65 -3.93 -9.07 -15.46
N GLY A 66 -4.24 -7.87 -14.95
CA GLY A 66 -4.12 -6.61 -15.70
C GLY A 66 -2.67 -6.22 -16.08
N TYR A 67 -1.67 -6.90 -15.51
CA TYR A 67 -0.25 -6.78 -15.80
C TYR A 67 0.31 -8.01 -16.54
N GLY A 68 -0.54 -8.96 -16.93
CA GLY A 68 -0.18 -10.12 -17.74
C GLY A 68 0.13 -11.41 -17.00
N VAL A 69 -0.03 -11.46 -15.67
CA VAL A 69 0.14 -12.70 -14.87
C VAL A 69 -0.99 -12.88 -13.88
N ASP A 70 -1.54 -14.09 -13.76
CA ASP A 70 -2.63 -14.36 -12.82
C ASP A 70 -2.10 -14.72 -11.43
N VAL A 71 -1.54 -13.72 -10.75
CA VAL A 71 -1.08 -13.84 -9.37
C VAL A 71 -2.14 -13.19 -8.46
N PRO A 72 -2.94 -13.99 -7.73
CA PRO A 72 -3.97 -13.46 -6.84
C PRO A 72 -3.34 -12.83 -5.59
N VAL A 73 -3.98 -11.78 -5.08
CA VAL A 73 -3.60 -11.09 -3.85
C VAL A 73 -4.85 -10.78 -3.02
N ALA A 74 -4.68 -10.75 -1.70
CA ALA A 74 -5.74 -10.41 -0.76
C ALA A 74 -5.20 -9.48 0.34
N LEU A 75 -6.07 -8.58 0.82
CA LEU A 75 -5.72 -7.65 1.91
C LEU A 75 -5.93 -8.25 3.31
N GLY A 76 -6.56 -9.43 3.41
CA GLY A 76 -6.85 -10.11 4.68
C GLY A 76 -6.57 -11.61 4.64
N PRO A 77 -6.50 -12.26 5.83
CA PRO A 77 -6.19 -13.68 5.96
C PRO A 77 -7.36 -14.60 5.62
N ALA A 78 -8.60 -14.08 5.59
CA ALA A 78 -9.81 -14.87 5.38
C ALA A 78 -9.95 -15.47 3.97
N GLY A 79 -9.05 -15.12 3.05
CA GLY A 79 -9.07 -15.66 1.69
C GLY A 79 -10.05 -14.93 0.77
N VAL A 80 -9.89 -15.19 -0.52
CA VAL A 80 -10.33 -14.39 -1.67
C VAL A 80 -11.85 -14.37 -1.87
N GLY A 81 -12.46 -13.18 -1.82
CA GLY A 81 -13.68 -12.90 -2.55
C GLY A 81 -13.42 -12.84 -4.06
N GLU A 82 -14.45 -12.61 -4.87
CA GLU A 82 -14.28 -12.41 -6.32
C GLU A 82 -13.25 -11.29 -6.57
N PRO A 83 -12.16 -11.54 -7.34
CA PRO A 83 -11.14 -10.54 -7.59
C PRO A 83 -11.74 -9.31 -8.26
N VAL A 84 -11.50 -8.14 -7.66
CA VAL A 84 -11.89 -6.85 -8.24
C VAL A 84 -10.68 -6.16 -8.85
N GLU A 85 -10.93 -5.18 -9.72
CA GLU A 85 -9.86 -4.31 -10.22
C GLU A 85 -9.34 -3.45 -9.07
N LEU A 86 -8.04 -3.57 -8.79
CA LEU A 86 -7.36 -2.84 -7.72
C LEU A 86 -6.21 -2.00 -8.29
N PRO A 87 -5.98 -0.77 -7.79
CA PRO A 87 -4.81 0.00 -8.15
C PRO A 87 -3.50 -0.74 -7.82
N LEU A 88 -2.44 -0.47 -8.57
CA LEU A 88 -1.13 -1.11 -8.40
C LEU A 88 -0.63 -1.05 -6.94
N CYS A 89 -0.80 0.08 -6.26
CA CYS A 89 -0.33 0.21 -4.88
C CYS A 89 -1.04 -0.76 -3.94
N VAL A 90 -2.32 -1.06 -4.19
CA VAL A 90 -3.13 -2.02 -3.44
C VAL A 90 -2.69 -3.44 -3.76
N LEU A 91 -2.51 -3.76 -5.05
CA LEU A 91 -2.03 -5.08 -5.49
C LEU A 91 -0.66 -5.42 -4.90
N VAL A 92 0.30 -4.49 -4.97
CA VAL A 92 1.64 -4.66 -4.40
C VAL A 92 1.58 -4.80 -2.88
N THR A 93 0.73 -4.03 -2.20
CA THR A 93 0.56 -4.17 -0.75
C THR A 93 0.02 -5.55 -0.37
N GLY A 94 -1.00 -6.03 -1.07
CA GLY A 94 -1.56 -7.38 -0.88
C GLY A 94 -0.53 -8.48 -1.16
N TRP A 95 0.30 -8.30 -2.18
CA TRP A 95 1.41 -9.22 -2.48
C TRP A 95 2.46 -9.24 -1.36
N ILE A 96 2.93 -8.08 -0.91
CA ILE A 96 3.90 -7.97 0.21
C ILE A 96 3.33 -8.61 1.47
N ARG A 97 2.04 -8.39 1.78
CA ARG A 97 1.34 -9.04 2.90
C ARG A 97 1.37 -10.56 2.77
N GLY A 98 1.01 -11.07 1.59
CA GLY A 98 1.01 -12.51 1.31
C GLY A 98 2.38 -13.16 1.47
N GLN A 99 3.46 -12.45 1.16
CA GLN A 99 4.83 -12.97 1.31
C GLN A 99 5.37 -12.83 2.74
N ALA A 100 5.19 -11.67 3.38
CA ALA A 100 5.87 -11.32 4.62
C ALA A 100 5.05 -11.62 5.88
N ALA A 101 3.72 -11.53 5.81
CA ALA A 101 2.83 -11.73 6.96
C ALA A 101 1.43 -12.20 6.52
N PRO A 102 1.26 -13.48 6.10
CA PRO A 102 -0.01 -14.01 5.62
C PRO A 102 -1.18 -13.91 6.63
N GLY A 103 -0.90 -13.75 7.92
CA GLY A 103 -1.91 -13.54 8.96
C GLY A 103 -2.37 -12.08 9.14
N ALA A 104 -1.68 -11.10 8.56
CA ALA A 104 -1.88 -9.68 8.88
C ALA A 104 -3.04 -9.04 8.11
N THR A 105 -3.95 -8.32 8.73
CA THR A 105 -4.99 -7.58 7.99
C THR A 105 -4.47 -6.23 7.51
N VAL A 106 -4.86 -5.80 6.31
CA VAL A 106 -4.43 -4.53 5.72
C VAL A 106 -5.62 -3.67 5.31
N GLU A 107 -5.56 -2.37 5.64
CA GLU A 107 -6.37 -1.32 5.02
C GLU A 107 -5.45 -0.45 4.15
N VAL A 108 -5.82 -0.21 2.89
CA VAL A 108 -5.02 0.58 1.94
C VAL A 108 -5.76 1.85 1.56
N HIS A 109 -5.08 2.99 1.70
CA HIS A 109 -5.56 4.30 1.28
C HIS A 109 -4.84 4.68 0.00
N ALA A 110 -5.56 4.63 -1.11
CA ALA A 110 -5.10 5.15 -2.38
C ALA A 110 -5.41 6.66 -2.44
N ALA A 111 -4.39 7.48 -2.65
CA ALA A 111 -4.55 8.90 -2.91
C ALA A 111 -4.56 9.14 -4.43
N GLY A 112 -5.60 9.81 -4.92
CA GLY A 112 -5.69 10.23 -6.31
C GLY A 112 -4.65 11.30 -6.66
N PRO A 113 -4.35 11.51 -7.95
CA PRO A 113 -3.60 12.69 -8.38
C PRO A 113 -4.37 13.95 -7.98
N TYR A 114 -3.70 14.89 -7.31
CA TYR A 114 -4.30 16.15 -6.90
C TYR A 114 -4.83 16.92 -8.13
N PRO A 115 -6.05 17.49 -8.11
CA PRO A 115 -6.50 18.37 -9.17
C PRO A 115 -5.52 19.55 -9.29
N ARG A 116 -4.98 19.81 -10.48
CA ARG A 116 -4.06 20.93 -10.70
C ARG A 116 -4.75 22.24 -10.24
N ARG A 117 -4.23 22.81 -9.15
CA ARG A 117 -4.51 24.13 -8.55
C ARG A 117 -5.73 24.86 -9.16
N GLY A 118 -6.91 24.65 -8.58
CA GLY A 118 -8.13 25.34 -9.00
C GLY A 118 -9.39 24.94 -8.23
N GLY A 119 -9.41 25.05 -6.90
CA GLY A 119 -10.63 24.85 -6.12
C GLY A 119 -10.42 24.77 -4.61
N HIS A 120 -11.00 25.71 -3.86
CA HIS A 120 -10.87 25.90 -2.41
C HIS A 120 -11.56 24.81 -1.54
N ARG A 121 -11.79 23.59 -2.05
CA ARG A 121 -12.56 22.52 -1.36
C ARG A 121 -11.73 21.34 -0.85
N ASP A 122 -10.42 21.28 -1.13
CA ASP A 122 -9.61 20.06 -0.94
C ASP A 122 -8.86 19.98 0.41
N ASP A 123 -8.82 21.05 1.20
CA ASP A 123 -8.06 21.08 2.46
C ASP A 123 -8.62 20.13 3.53
N HIS A 124 -9.92 19.86 3.54
CA HIS A 124 -10.54 19.00 4.56
C HIS A 124 -10.17 17.51 4.43
N ARG A 125 -9.90 17.01 3.22
CA ARG A 125 -9.72 15.56 2.97
C ARG A 125 -8.29 15.09 3.24
N ILE A 126 -7.29 15.89 2.86
CA ILE A 126 -5.89 15.67 3.27
C ILE A 126 -5.77 15.74 4.80
N HIS A 127 -6.56 16.61 5.44
CA HIS A 127 -6.64 16.71 6.89
C HIS A 127 -7.27 15.47 7.54
N GLN A 128 -8.24 14.82 6.90
CA GLN A 128 -8.81 13.54 7.37
C GLN A 128 -7.85 12.36 7.16
N LEU A 129 -7.19 12.25 6.01
CA LEU A 129 -6.18 11.23 5.76
C LEU A 129 -5.02 11.35 6.76
N SER A 130 -4.56 12.58 7.03
CA SER A 130 -3.56 12.86 8.05
C SER A 130 -4.07 12.53 9.45
N ALA A 131 -5.29 12.92 9.82
CA ALA A 131 -5.85 12.64 11.15
C ALA A 131 -6.07 11.15 11.42
N ARG A 132 -6.47 10.36 10.41
CA ARG A 132 -6.64 8.90 10.53
C ARG A 132 -5.30 8.15 10.50
N THR A 133 -4.36 8.62 9.68
CA THR A 133 -3.01 8.05 9.62
C THR A 133 -2.22 8.36 10.88
N PHE A 134 -2.34 9.57 11.44
CA PHE A 134 -1.47 10.06 12.52
C PHE A 134 -2.11 10.21 13.90
N GLY A 135 -3.43 10.10 14.02
CA GLY A 135 -4.15 10.64 15.18
C GLY A 135 -4.13 12.17 15.19
N ALA A 136 -4.92 12.81 16.07
CA ALA A 136 -5.16 14.26 16.07
C ALA A 136 -3.90 15.16 16.23
N GLY A 137 -2.71 14.60 16.49
CA GLY A 137 -1.48 15.34 16.77
C GLY A 137 -0.20 14.90 16.04
N GLY A 138 -0.24 14.00 15.05
CA GLY A 138 1.01 13.64 14.35
C GLY A 138 1.37 14.56 13.18
N PRO A 139 2.61 14.47 12.66
CA PRO A 139 3.16 15.42 11.70
C PRO A 139 2.40 15.43 10.37
N ARG A 140 1.48 16.40 10.24
CA ARG A 140 0.51 16.58 9.15
C ARG A 140 1.14 16.81 7.77
N GLY A 141 2.45 17.09 7.71
CA GLY A 141 3.16 17.40 6.47
C GLY A 141 4.01 16.28 5.87
N THR A 142 4.26 15.17 6.58
CA THR A 142 5.28 14.19 6.17
C THR A 142 4.79 13.18 5.13
N VAL A 143 3.59 12.63 5.29
CA VAL A 143 2.99 11.72 4.29
C VAL A 143 2.68 12.46 2.99
N ARG A 144 2.16 13.69 3.10
CA ARG A 144 1.95 14.59 1.97
C ARG A 144 3.22 14.76 1.14
N ARG A 145 4.33 15.14 1.78
CA ARG A 145 5.61 15.37 1.08
C ARG A 145 6.22 14.08 0.50
N MET A 146 5.95 12.93 1.12
CA MET A 146 6.45 11.63 0.66
C MET A 146 5.70 11.11 -0.57
N VAL A 147 4.36 11.20 -0.57
CA VAL A 147 3.53 10.85 -1.73
C VAL A 147 3.75 11.84 -2.89
N GLU A 148 3.91 13.13 -2.59
CA GLU A 148 4.16 14.18 -3.59
C GLU A 148 5.53 14.05 -4.29
N ARG A 149 6.58 13.66 -3.57
CA ARG A 149 7.94 13.54 -4.15
C ARG A 149 8.19 12.20 -4.82
N CYS A 150 7.48 11.15 -4.45
CA CYS A 150 7.73 9.79 -4.89
C CYS A 150 6.43 9.05 -5.23
N PRO A 151 5.83 9.28 -6.42
CA PRO A 151 4.56 8.64 -6.81
C PRO A 151 4.66 7.10 -6.95
N ARG A 152 5.86 6.53 -6.84
CA ARG A 152 6.16 5.10 -6.93
C ARG A 152 6.48 4.44 -5.59
N VAL A 153 6.15 5.07 -4.47
CA VAL A 153 6.44 4.54 -3.12
C VAL A 153 5.15 4.33 -2.35
N ILE A 154 5.02 3.17 -1.70
CA ILE A 154 3.98 2.88 -0.72
C ILE A 154 4.58 3.14 0.66
N GLY A 155 3.90 3.96 1.45
CA GLY A 155 4.17 4.08 2.89
C GLY A 155 3.27 3.09 3.63
N VAL A 156 3.84 2.02 4.19
CA VAL A 156 3.10 1.10 5.06
C VAL A 156 3.34 1.50 6.51
N ARG A 157 2.26 1.82 7.20
CA ARG A 157 2.26 2.25 8.60
C ARG A 157 1.42 1.30 9.43
N VAL A 158 1.78 1.09 10.68
CA VAL A 158 0.93 0.34 11.61
C VAL A 158 0.43 1.24 12.75
N ALA A 159 -0.89 1.34 12.88
CA ALA A 159 -1.54 1.87 14.06
C ALA A 159 -1.64 0.75 15.12
N ARG A 160 -1.19 0.99 16.36
CA ARG A 160 -1.52 0.07 17.45
C ARG A 160 -3.03 0.07 17.68
N SER A 161 -3.60 -1.11 17.90
CA SER A 161 -4.87 -1.22 18.63
C SER A 161 -4.73 -0.48 19.95
N ALA A 162 -5.70 0.36 20.29
CA ALA A 162 -5.94 0.71 21.68
C ALA A 162 -6.14 -0.56 22.51
#